data_AF-A0A915MRV8-F1
#
_entry.id   AF-A0A915MRV8-F1
#
_cell.length_a   1.000
_cell.length_b   1.000
_cell.length_c   1.000
_cell.angle_alpha   90.00
_cell.angle_beta   90.00
_cell.angle_gamma   90.00
#
_symmetry.space_group_name_H-M   'P 1'
#
loop_
_entity.id
_entity.type
_entity.pdbx_description
1 polymer ?
#
loop_
_entity_poly.entity_id
_entity_poly.type
_entity_poly.pdbx_seq_one_letter_code
_entity_poly.pdbx_strand_id
1 'polypeptide(L)'
;MEYEYIANGFLFTKRDIRVIMYQVMCSDTIGNYNKLKQFGESFLVEASILVPDGQPYDGAIKNLKEFADQLLPICKLEYLDYINK
;
A
#
# COMPACT_ATOMS: atom_id res chain seq x y z
N MET A 1 -11.53 -12.42 -16.14
CA MET A 1 -10.63 -11.42 -15.52
C MET A 1 -9.96 -10.66 -16.65
N GLU A 2 -10.05 -9.34 -16.65
CA GLU A 2 -9.50 -8.51 -17.74
C GLU A 2 -8.02 -8.15 -17.53
N TYR A 3 -7.54 -8.10 -16.28
CA TYR A 3 -6.16 -7.80 -15.94
C TYR A 3 -5.69 -8.61 -14.73
N GLU A 4 -4.40 -8.91 -14.69
CA GLU A 4 -3.75 -9.64 -13.60
C GLU A 4 -2.39 -9.01 -13.29
N TYR A 5 -2.16 -8.74 -12.01
CA TYR A 5 -0.94 -8.10 -11.52
C TYR A 5 -0.41 -8.86 -10.30
N ILE A 6 0.91 -8.85 -10.14
CA ILE A 6 1.61 -9.38 -8.97
C ILE A 6 2.27 -8.21 -8.24
N ALA A 7 1.94 -8.05 -6.97
CA ALA A 7 2.68 -7.19 -6.05
C ALA A 7 3.78 -8.02 -5.38
N ASN A 8 5.04 -7.60 -5.52
CA ASN A 8 6.17 -8.20 -4.81
C ASN A 8 6.88 -7.14 -3.97
N GLY A 9 7.13 -7.43 -2.70
CA GLY A 9 7.63 -6.43 -1.78
C GLY A 9 7.72 -6.90 -0.33
N PHE A 10 7.76 -5.90 0.55
CA PHE A 10 7.94 -6.06 1.99
C PHE A 10 6.72 -5.56 2.74
N LEU A 11 6.36 -6.27 3.81
CA LEU A 11 5.34 -5.88 4.78
C LEU A 11 6.00 -5.63 6.13
N PHE A 12 5.79 -4.44 6.68
CA PHE A 12 6.19 -4.06 8.03
C PHE A 12 4.95 -3.81 8.87
N THR A 13 4.97 -4.24 10.13
CA THR A 13 3.84 -4.07 11.05
C THR A 13 4.30 -3.38 12.32
N LYS A 14 3.48 -2.43 12.80
CA LYS A 14 3.63 -1.79 14.12
C LYS A 14 2.24 -1.67 14.74
N ARG A 15 1.93 -2.58 15.67
CA ARG A 15 0.58 -2.74 16.24
C ARG A 15 -0.45 -2.96 15.11
N ASP A 16 -1.39 -2.05 14.98
CA ASP A 16 -2.50 -2.01 14.01
C ASP A 16 -2.11 -1.35 12.67
N ILE A 17 -0.93 -0.72 12.59
CA ILE A 17 -0.42 -0.09 11.38
C ILE A 17 0.37 -1.11 10.54
N ARG A 18 0.08 -1.13 9.25
CA ARG A 18 0.79 -1.91 8.23
C ARG A 18 1.39 -0.96 7.20
N VAL A 19 2.68 -1.13 6.93
CA VAL A 19 3.39 -0.46 5.84
C VAL A 19 3.78 -1.49 4.80
N ILE A 20 3.33 -1.30 3.56
CA ILE A 20 3.64 -2.17 2.44
C ILE A 20 4.51 -1.38 1.47
N MET A 21 5.66 -1.94 1.12
CA MET A 21 6.54 -1.39 0.09
C MET A 21 6.69 -2.43 -1.02
N TYR A 22 6.15 -2.17 -2.20
CA TYR A 22 6.05 -3.19 -3.24
C TYR A 22 6.22 -2.63 -4.66
N GLN A 23 6.62 -3.50 -5.58
CA GLN A 23 6.60 -3.24 -7.02
C GLN A 23 5.45 -4.01 -7.65
N VAL A 24 4.76 -3.37 -8.59
CA VAL A 24 3.72 -4.00 -9.39
C VAL A 24 4.36 -4.61 -10.63
N MET A 25 4.06 -5.88 -10.87
CA MET A 25 4.49 -6.62 -12.05
C MET A 25 3.26 -7.12 -12.80
N CYS A 26 3.34 -7.17 -14.12
CA CYS A 26 2.32 -7.76 -14.98
C CYS A 26 2.92 -8.93 -15.78
N SER A 27 2.06 -9.86 -16.17
CA SER A 27 2.39 -10.83 -17.21
C SER A 27 1.82 -10.38 -18.54
N ASP A 28 2.55 -10.64 -19.62
CA ASP A 28 2.03 -10.46 -20.99
C ASP A 28 0.96 -11.52 -21.32
N THR A 29 0.81 -12.58 -20.52
CA THR A 29 -0.15 -13.67 -20.73
C THR A 29 -0.80 -14.08 -19.41
N ILE A 30 -2.12 -13.97 -19.33
CA ILE A 30 -2.92 -14.34 -18.15
C ILE A 30 -2.59 -15.77 -17.71
N GLY A 31 -2.34 -15.97 -16.41
CA GLY A 31 -2.01 -17.27 -15.84
C GLY A 31 -0.56 -17.75 -16.09
N ASN A 32 0.27 -16.98 -16.79
CA ASN A 32 1.69 -17.28 -16.98
C ASN A 32 2.58 -16.38 -16.11
N TYR A 33 3.03 -16.88 -14.96
CA TYR A 33 3.83 -16.11 -14.01
C TYR A 33 5.35 -16.29 -14.17
N ASN A 34 5.79 -17.00 -15.21
CA ASN A 34 7.22 -17.27 -15.43
C ASN A 34 7.95 -16.10 -16.09
N LYS A 35 7.21 -15.16 -16.71
CA LYS A 35 7.74 -13.96 -17.35
C LYS A 35 6.96 -12.76 -16.89
N LEU A 36 7.44 -12.14 -15.81
CA LEU A 36 6.85 -10.94 -15.24
C LEU A 36 7.64 -9.72 -15.69
N LYS A 37 6.92 -8.72 -16.18
CA LYS A 37 7.47 -7.41 -16.50
C LYS A 37 7.08 -6.44 -15.40
N GLN A 38 8.04 -5.64 -14.97
CA GLN A 38 7.78 -4.59 -14.00
C GLN A 38 6.96 -3.46 -14.65
N PHE A 39 5.92 -3.00 -13.94
CA PHE A 39 5.04 -1.94 -14.42
C PHE A 39 5.75 -0.57 -14.41
N GLY A 40 6.63 -0.33 -13.43
CA GLY A 40 7.47 0.86 -13.34
C GLY A 40 8.62 0.68 -12.33
N GLU A 41 9.68 1.47 -12.44
CA GLU A 41 10.95 1.25 -11.71
C GLU A 41 10.88 1.54 -10.20
N SER A 42 9.90 2.33 -9.76
CA SER A 42 9.75 2.73 -8.36
C SER A 42 9.01 1.69 -7.52
N PHE A 43 9.28 1.69 -6.22
CA PHE A 43 8.41 1.04 -5.23
C PHE A 43 7.23 1.95 -4.91
N LEU A 44 6.06 1.34 -4.77
CA LEU A 44 4.91 1.94 -4.12
C LEU A 44 5.02 1.73 -2.61
N VAL A 45 4.78 2.78 -1.84
CA VAL A 45 4.77 2.73 -0.38
C VAL A 45 3.38 3.11 0.10
N GLU A 46 2.75 2.22 0.86
CA GLU A 46 1.42 2.41 1.42
C GLU A 46 1.45 2.18 2.92
N ALA A 47 0.77 3.04 3.67
CA ALA A 47 0.50 2.83 5.09
C ALA A 47 -1.01 2.75 5.32
N SER A 48 -1.43 1.73 6.06
CA SER A 48 -2.84 1.50 6.39
C SER A 48 -3.00 1.09 7.84
N ILE A 49 -4.19 1.31 8.38
CA ILE A 49 -4.59 0.88 9.71
C ILE A 49 -5.88 0.08 9.58
N LEU A 50 -5.97 -1.07 10.26
CA LEU A 50 -7.18 -1.88 10.28
C LEU A 50 -8.04 -1.48 11.47
N VAL A 51 -9.27 -1.03 11.22
CA VAL A 51 -10.25 -0.72 12.26
C VAL A 51 -11.33 -1.80 12.26
N PRO A 52 -11.63 -2.43 13.41
CA PRO A 52 -12.74 -3.39 13.50
C PRO A 52 -14.08 -2.75 13.15
N ASP A 53 -14.96 -3.52 12.52
CA ASP A 53 -16.29 -3.04 12.15
C ASP A 53 -17.07 -2.49 13.35
N GLY A 54 -17.73 -1.35 13.15
CA GLY A 54 -18.52 -0.66 14.17
C GLY A 54 -17.73 0.17 15.18
N GLN A 55 -16.39 0.21 15.10
CA GLN A 55 -15.55 1.10 15.92
C GLN A 55 -15.36 2.47 15.25
N PRO A 56 -15.27 3.57 16.04
CA PRO A 56 -14.92 4.88 15.50
C PRO A 56 -13.52 4.89 14.86
N TYR A 57 -13.38 5.46 13.67
CA TYR A 57 -12.13 5.49 12.93
C TYR A 57 -11.28 6.76 13.15
N ASP A 58 -11.81 7.80 13.80
CA ASP A 58 -11.11 9.09 13.97
C ASP A 58 -9.75 8.95 14.68
N GLY A 59 -9.69 8.13 15.73
CA GLY A 59 -8.46 7.85 16.45
C GLY A 59 -7.44 7.10 15.60
N ALA A 60 -7.90 6.18 14.76
CA ALA A 60 -7.05 5.41 13.86
C ALA A 60 -6.46 6.30 12.75
N ILE A 61 -7.25 7.22 12.18
CA ILE A 61 -6.79 8.21 11.21
C ILE A 61 -5.71 9.10 11.81
N LYS A 62 -5.94 9.61 13.03
CA LYS A 62 -4.95 10.43 13.73
C LYS A 62 -3.64 9.66 13.96
N ASN A 63 -3.73 8.43 14.48
CA ASN A 63 -2.55 7.59 14.72
C ASN A 63 -1.78 7.28 13.43
N LEU A 64 -2.49 6.99 12.33
CA LEU A 64 -1.87 6.73 11.03
C LEU A 64 -1.15 7.96 10.49
N LYS A 65 -1.76 9.14 10.63
CA LYS A 65 -1.14 10.42 10.24
C LYS A 65 0.13 10.72 11.06
N GLU A 66 0.05 10.59 12.38
CA GLU A 66 1.22 10.81 13.26
C GLU A 66 2.35 9.82 12.97
N PHE A 67 2.02 8.58 12.60
CA PHE A 67 3.00 7.60 12.15
C PHE A 67 3.62 7.99 10.80
N ALA A 68 2.81 8.43 9.83
CA ALA A 68 3.27 8.85 8.52
C ALA A 68 4.24 10.05 8.61
N ASP A 69 3.94 11.03 9.47
CA ASP A 69 4.78 12.22 9.67
C ASP A 69 6.18 11.86 10.21
N GLN A 70 6.29 10.77 11.00
CA GLN A 70 7.57 10.26 11.52
C GLN A 70 8.49 9.66 10.43
N LEU A 71 7.96 9.37 9.24
CA LEU A 71 8.76 8.81 8.14
C LEU A 71 9.57 9.88 7.38
N LEU A 72 9.35 11.17 7.66
CA LEU A 72 10.14 12.24 7.07
C LEU A 72 11.57 12.27 7.64
N PRO A 73 12.59 12.59 6.81
CA PRO A 73 12.49 12.92 5.38
C PRO A 73 12.57 11.71 4.44
N ILE A 74 12.60 10.48 4.96
CA ILE A 74 12.86 9.24 4.21
C ILE A 74 11.73 8.95 3.23
N CYS A 75 10.48 9.10 3.66
CA CYS A 75 9.30 8.88 2.84
C CYS A 75 8.21 9.88 3.21
N LYS A 76 7.72 10.64 2.22
CA LYS A 76 6.55 11.49 2.36
C LYS A 76 5.33 10.71 1.89
N LEU A 77 4.43 10.39 2.82
CA LEU A 77 3.14 9.78 2.49
C LEU A 77 2.07 10.85 2.35
N GLU A 78 1.14 10.65 1.42
CA GLU A 78 0.01 11.55 1.18
C GLU A 78 -1.30 10.78 1.39
N TYR A 79 -2.28 11.46 1.97
CA TYR A 79 -3.62 10.91 2.08
C TYR A 79 -4.28 10.90 0.71
N LEU A 80 -4.70 9.72 0.26
CA LEU A 80 -5.41 9.53 -1.00
C LEU A 80 -6.88 9.19 -0.72
N ASP A 81 -7.77 10.12 -1.07
CA ASP A 81 -9.21 9.85 -1.14
C ASP A 81 -9.55 9.34 -2.55
N TYR A 82 -9.92 8.07 -2.64
CA TYR A 82 -10.30 7.42 -3.91
C TYR A 82 -11.78 7.61 -4.27
N ILE A 83 -12.62 8.08 -3.33
CA ILE A 83 -14.07 8.17 -3.53
C ILE A 83 -14.48 9.54 -4.08
N ASN A 84 -13.76 10.59 -3.71
CA ASN A 84 -14.07 11.97 -4.11
C ASN A 84 -13.20 12.50 -5.27
N LYS A 85 -12.65 11.62 -6.11
CA LYS A 85 -11.89 12.00 -7.32
C LYS A 85 -12.74 11.92 -8.58
#